data_AF-A0A2P9DKS5-F1
#
_entry.id   AF-A0A2P9DKS5-F1
#
_cell.length_a   1.000
_cell.length_b   1.000
_cell.length_c   1.000
_cell.angle_alpha   90.00
_cell.angle_beta   90.00
_cell.angle_gamma   90.00
#
_symmetry.space_group_name_H-M   'P 1'
#
loop_
_entity.id
_entity.type
_entity.pdbx_description
1 polymer ?
#
loop_
_entity_poly.entity_id
_entity_poly.type
_entity_poly.pdbx_seq_one_letter_code
_entity_poly.pdbx_strand_id
1 'polypeptide(L)'
;MKRSFRSMLRSIFMRSLCFLTSNISSIIIFCVSISFLGYYGKELHNNNRLFNIYSKKHEYEELDNKEKSTEKPFLNGKNQSFKLYKIIKLTPTVKIFIFSYPNEYEHLGLGICKHIKFNALNLEGKIKGKWNNNDDKEKNLKQISRSYTPIYIDKKKKHVHFIIRVYYPDDEYIDGGKMSMQLNKLNNNDKIDINGPFGLLEYKGNNELLHFSKSVKIKKHIVMIAGGTGMTPFFRLINHLLLTKEKDSPSESVYITFIYANRNENEILLKSIFDDYENRFENFKRVYSVDKCLNTNQMGNFENIGFINEELLRKYVSKYEKLNIEIKSKDTLILLCGPPPMTSSVKSILKDQLHMENIIVF
;
A
#
# COMPACT_ATOMS: atom_id res chain seq x y z
N MET A 1 -45.42 -28.44 59.35
CA MET A 1 -43.95 -28.32 59.23
C MET A 1 -43.35 -28.63 57.85
N LYS A 2 -43.78 -29.67 57.09
CA LYS A 2 -43.15 -30.05 55.79
C LYS A 2 -43.37 -29.09 54.59
N ARG A 3 -44.41 -28.24 54.60
CA ARG A 3 -44.70 -27.28 53.50
C ARG A 3 -43.79 -26.03 53.51
N SER A 4 -43.31 -25.61 54.69
CA SER A 4 -42.48 -24.41 54.86
C SER A 4 -41.06 -24.61 54.29
N PHE A 5 -40.44 -25.76 54.54
CA PHE A 5 -39.06 -26.07 54.15
C PHE A 5 -38.86 -26.18 52.62
N ARG A 6 -39.85 -26.73 51.89
CA ARG A 6 -39.80 -26.80 50.41
C ARG A 6 -39.92 -25.42 49.75
N SER A 7 -40.67 -24.49 50.33
CA SER A 7 -40.77 -23.12 49.77
C SER A 7 -39.49 -22.33 50.00
N MET A 8 -38.85 -22.52 51.17
CA MET A 8 -37.59 -21.88 51.53
C MET A 8 -36.44 -22.38 50.64
N LEU A 9 -36.32 -23.69 50.39
CA LEU A 9 -35.31 -24.22 49.47
C LEU A 9 -35.51 -23.74 48.03
N ARG A 10 -36.76 -23.62 47.55
CA ARG A 10 -37.06 -23.10 46.20
C ARG A 10 -36.70 -21.62 46.08
N SER A 11 -36.97 -20.83 47.12
CA SER A 11 -36.58 -19.42 47.21
C SER A 11 -35.05 -19.25 47.22
N ILE A 12 -34.33 -20.06 48.00
CA ILE A 12 -32.86 -20.03 48.06
C ILE A 12 -32.27 -20.45 46.71
N PHE A 13 -32.77 -21.53 46.10
CA PHE A 13 -32.30 -21.98 44.79
C PHE A 13 -32.56 -20.95 43.69
N MET A 14 -33.74 -20.31 43.66
CA MET A 14 -34.05 -19.25 42.71
C MET A 14 -33.23 -17.98 42.95
N ARG A 15 -32.94 -17.61 44.21
CA ARG A 15 -32.05 -16.48 44.52
C ARG A 15 -30.60 -16.78 44.15
N SER A 16 -30.11 -17.99 44.38
CA SER A 16 -28.79 -18.43 43.94
C SER A 16 -28.70 -18.50 42.41
N LEU A 17 -29.73 -18.98 41.73
CA LEU A 17 -29.78 -19.01 40.26
C LEU A 17 -29.82 -17.59 39.67
N CYS A 18 -30.63 -16.67 40.24
CA CYS A 18 -30.63 -15.26 39.87
C CYS A 18 -29.27 -14.59 40.10
N PHE A 19 -28.61 -14.87 41.23
CA PHE A 19 -27.28 -14.34 41.57
C PHE A 19 -26.18 -14.89 40.64
N LEU A 20 -26.28 -16.16 40.22
CA LEU A 20 -25.41 -16.70 39.18
C LEU A 20 -25.70 -16.04 37.83
N THR A 21 -26.95 -15.89 37.42
CA THR A 21 -27.29 -15.28 36.12
C THR A 21 -26.92 -13.79 36.03
N SER A 22 -27.06 -13.03 37.13
CA SER A 22 -26.68 -11.61 37.18
C SER A 22 -25.17 -11.39 37.17
N ASN A 23 -24.41 -12.35 37.70
CA ASN A 23 -22.94 -12.32 37.65
C ASN A 23 -22.41 -12.85 36.32
N ILE A 24 -23.07 -13.84 35.69
CA ILE A 24 -22.65 -14.36 34.38
C ILE A 24 -22.73 -13.27 33.31
N SER A 25 -23.80 -12.46 33.26
CA SER A 25 -23.88 -11.33 32.32
C SER A 25 -22.77 -10.30 32.56
N SER A 26 -22.49 -10.00 33.83
CA SER A 26 -21.45 -9.04 34.22
C SER A 26 -20.04 -9.55 33.89
N ILE A 27 -19.79 -10.86 34.09
CA ILE A 27 -18.53 -11.53 33.72
C ILE A 27 -18.36 -11.56 32.20
N ILE A 28 -19.41 -11.84 31.44
CA ILE A 28 -19.35 -11.83 29.97
C ILE A 28 -19.05 -10.42 29.46
N ILE A 29 -19.73 -9.39 29.98
CA ILE A 29 -19.46 -7.98 29.62
C ILE A 29 -18.01 -7.61 29.96
N PHE A 30 -17.53 -8.00 31.13
CA PHE A 30 -16.15 -7.77 31.55
C PHE A 30 -15.13 -8.49 30.65
N CYS A 31 -15.34 -9.77 30.34
CA CYS A 31 -14.50 -10.54 29.42
C CYS A 31 -14.50 -9.98 28.00
N VAL A 32 -15.65 -9.55 27.47
CA VAL A 32 -15.77 -8.89 26.17
C VAL A 32 -15.03 -7.55 26.20
N SER A 33 -15.17 -6.76 27.27
CA SER A 33 -14.48 -5.47 27.40
C SER A 33 -12.96 -5.62 27.48
N ILE A 34 -12.44 -6.59 28.24
CA ILE A 34 -10.99 -6.90 28.29
C ILE A 34 -10.49 -7.37 26.94
N SER A 35 -11.24 -8.23 26.26
CA SER A 35 -10.90 -8.72 24.92
C SER A 35 -10.88 -7.56 23.91
N PHE A 36 -11.83 -6.63 24.02
CA PHE A 36 -11.92 -5.43 23.19
C PHE A 36 -10.77 -4.45 23.47
N LEU A 37 -10.46 -4.18 24.74
CA LEU A 37 -9.30 -3.39 25.17
C LEU A 37 -7.98 -4.02 24.71
N GLY A 38 -7.83 -5.34 24.84
CA GLY A 38 -6.66 -6.08 24.38
C GLY A 38 -6.51 -6.07 22.85
N TYR A 39 -7.63 -6.14 22.12
CA TYR A 39 -7.65 -6.01 20.66
C TYR A 39 -7.23 -4.60 20.22
N TYR A 40 -7.86 -3.56 20.78
CA TYR A 40 -7.53 -2.16 20.52
C TYR A 40 -6.08 -1.83 20.87
N GLY A 41 -5.58 -2.31 22.01
CA GLY A 41 -4.19 -2.14 22.43
C GLY A 41 -3.20 -2.78 21.44
N LYS A 42 -3.50 -3.99 20.95
CA LYS A 42 -2.68 -4.66 19.91
C LYS A 42 -2.72 -3.91 18.58
N GLU A 43 -3.87 -3.39 18.19
CA GLU A 43 -4.03 -2.63 16.95
C GLU A 43 -3.26 -1.30 16.99
N LEU A 44 -3.41 -0.53 18.07
CA LEU A 44 -2.64 0.70 18.32
C LEU A 44 -1.13 0.43 18.35
N HIS A 45 -0.70 -0.63 19.04
CA HIS A 45 0.72 -0.99 19.09
C HIS A 45 1.28 -1.36 17.71
N ASN A 46 0.53 -2.15 16.93
CA ASN A 46 0.92 -2.51 15.56
C ASN A 46 0.98 -1.27 14.66
N ASN A 47 0.00 -0.37 14.75
CA ASN A 47 -0.03 0.87 13.96
C ASN A 47 1.15 1.78 14.29
N ASN A 48 1.47 1.97 15.57
CA ASN A 48 2.66 2.73 15.99
C ASN A 48 3.95 2.08 15.49
N ARG A 49 4.05 0.75 15.53
CA ARG A 49 5.21 0.03 15.01
C ARG A 49 5.35 0.19 13.50
N LEU A 50 4.28 0.02 12.73
CA LEU A 50 4.29 0.20 11.28
C LEU A 50 4.64 1.65 10.91
N PHE A 51 4.04 2.61 11.59
CA PHE A 51 4.34 4.02 11.42
C PHE A 51 5.84 4.28 11.64
N ASN A 52 6.43 3.80 12.73
CA ASN A 52 7.86 3.97 13.00
C ASN A 52 8.76 3.28 11.97
N ILE A 53 8.35 2.13 11.43
CA ILE A 53 9.12 1.44 10.38
C ILE A 53 9.09 2.24 9.08
N TYR A 54 7.94 2.80 8.69
CA TYR A 54 7.77 3.36 7.36
C TYR A 54 7.98 4.88 7.25
N SER A 55 7.93 5.63 8.36
CA SER A 55 8.02 7.10 8.38
C SER A 55 9.44 7.65 8.51
N LYS A 56 10.45 6.79 8.72
CA LYS A 56 11.84 7.19 9.01
C LYS A 56 12.81 6.33 8.22
N LYS A 57 13.96 6.90 7.85
CA LYS A 57 15.04 6.13 7.25
C LYS A 57 15.58 5.14 8.28
N HIS A 58 15.63 3.87 7.90
CA HIS A 58 16.33 2.84 8.68
C HIS A 58 17.67 2.51 8.03
N GLU A 59 18.69 2.28 8.85
CA GLU A 59 20.06 1.96 8.41
C GLU A 59 20.10 0.75 7.47
N TYR A 60 19.22 -0.23 7.69
CA TYR A 60 19.17 -1.47 6.92
C TYR A 60 18.16 -1.44 5.77
N GLU A 61 17.50 -0.31 5.52
CA GLU A 61 16.52 -0.21 4.44
C GLU A 61 17.22 -0.10 3.08
N GLU A 62 16.75 -0.84 2.07
CA GLU A 62 17.19 -0.68 0.68
C GLU A 62 16.56 0.55 0.03
N LEU A 63 16.98 1.71 0.53
CA LEU A 63 16.67 3.01 -0.04
C LEU A 63 17.88 3.70 -0.66
N ASP A 64 19.12 3.28 -0.37
CA ASP A 64 20.31 3.92 -0.95
C ASP A 64 20.78 3.16 -2.21
N ASN A 65 21.02 3.89 -3.31
CA ASN A 65 21.48 3.32 -4.59
C ASN A 65 22.97 2.93 -4.62
N LYS A 66 23.67 3.00 -3.48
CA LYS A 66 25.11 2.72 -3.39
C LYS A 66 25.35 1.27 -2.98
N GLU A 67 25.00 0.33 -3.85
CA GLU A 67 25.41 -1.07 -3.69
C GLU A 67 26.82 -1.24 -4.25
N LYS A 68 27.71 -1.88 -3.48
CA LYS A 68 29.05 -2.21 -3.97
C LYS A 68 28.94 -3.36 -4.97
N SER A 69 29.69 -3.30 -6.07
CA SER A 69 29.63 -4.29 -7.17
C SER A 69 29.93 -5.74 -6.77
N THR A 70 30.43 -5.97 -5.55
CA THR A 70 30.78 -7.30 -5.00
C THR A 70 29.64 -7.96 -4.22
N GLU A 71 28.59 -7.22 -3.85
CA GLU A 71 27.51 -7.76 -3.03
C GLU A 71 26.61 -8.69 -3.86
N LYS A 72 26.22 -9.84 -3.30
CA LYS A 72 25.37 -10.82 -4.00
C LYS A 72 23.87 -10.48 -3.85
N PRO A 73 23.17 -10.02 -4.91
CA PRO A 73 21.74 -9.75 -4.85
C PRO A 73 20.93 -11.04 -4.81
N PHE A 74 19.79 -11.02 -4.11
CA PHE A 74 18.80 -12.07 -4.25
C PHE A 74 18.25 -12.08 -5.68
N LEU A 75 17.61 -11.01 -6.12
CA LEU A 75 16.99 -10.92 -7.44
C LEU A 75 18.03 -10.93 -8.56
N ASN A 76 17.88 -11.86 -9.49
CA ASN A 76 18.85 -12.10 -10.57
C ASN A 76 18.21 -12.43 -11.93
N GLY A 77 16.92 -12.14 -12.09
CA GLY A 77 16.14 -12.42 -13.29
C GLY A 77 15.59 -13.85 -13.40
N LYS A 78 16.07 -14.79 -12.58
CA LYS A 78 15.59 -16.19 -12.58
C LYS A 78 14.40 -16.38 -11.63
N ASN A 79 13.76 -17.55 -11.73
CA ASN A 79 12.75 -17.97 -10.77
C ASN A 79 13.39 -18.17 -9.41
N GLN A 80 12.79 -17.57 -8.39
CA GLN A 80 13.21 -17.68 -7.00
C GLN A 80 11.98 -17.82 -6.12
N SER A 81 12.18 -17.99 -4.82
CA SER A 81 11.06 -18.20 -3.90
C SER A 81 11.21 -17.35 -2.65
N PHE A 82 10.12 -16.67 -2.31
CA PHE A 82 9.96 -16.04 -1.01
C PHE A 82 9.27 -17.00 -0.05
N LYS A 83 9.57 -16.85 1.24
CA LYS A 83 8.87 -17.51 2.33
C LYS A 83 8.00 -16.49 3.06
N LEU A 84 6.71 -16.76 3.25
CA LEU A 84 5.83 -15.86 3.99
C LEU A 84 6.22 -15.86 5.47
N TYR A 85 6.56 -14.69 6.00
CA TYR A 85 6.89 -14.52 7.41
C TYR A 85 5.66 -14.14 8.23
N LYS A 86 4.91 -13.11 7.78
CA LYS A 86 3.76 -12.59 8.51
C LYS A 86 2.81 -11.83 7.59
N ILE A 87 1.51 -11.88 7.90
CA ILE A 87 0.48 -11.02 7.32
C ILE A 87 -0.03 -10.05 8.39
N ILE A 88 -0.17 -8.77 8.04
CA ILE A 88 -0.77 -7.74 8.89
C ILE A 88 -1.97 -7.16 8.14
N LYS A 89 -3.16 -7.22 8.75
CA LYS A 89 -4.37 -6.64 8.17
C LYS A 89 -4.35 -5.11 8.34
N LEU A 90 -4.60 -4.36 7.26
CA LEU A 90 -4.74 -2.90 7.30
C LEU A 90 -6.22 -2.49 7.22
N THR A 91 -6.93 -3.04 6.24
CA THR A 91 -8.38 -2.85 6.05
C THR A 91 -9.04 -4.22 5.86
N PRO A 92 -10.37 -4.32 5.71
CA PRO A 92 -11.00 -5.59 5.32
C PRO A 92 -10.40 -6.20 4.05
N THR A 93 -9.99 -5.37 3.09
CA THR A 93 -9.51 -5.79 1.78
C THR A 93 -8.01 -5.61 1.58
N VAL A 94 -7.30 -4.83 2.42
CA VAL A 94 -5.86 -4.57 2.23
C VAL A 94 -5.03 -5.14 3.36
N LYS A 95 -3.93 -5.81 3.01
CA LYS A 95 -3.00 -6.44 3.94
C LYS A 95 -1.55 -6.12 3.57
N ILE A 96 -0.69 -6.08 4.58
CA ILE A 96 0.77 -6.12 4.40
C ILE A 96 1.19 -7.58 4.48
N PHE A 97 1.80 -8.09 3.40
CA PHE A 97 2.48 -9.36 3.37
C PHE A 97 3.97 -9.12 3.58
N ILE A 98 4.52 -9.70 4.64
CA ILE A 98 5.94 -9.67 4.96
C ILE A 98 6.51 -11.02 4.55
N PHE A 99 7.36 -11.01 3.53
CA PHE A 99 8.10 -12.17 3.07
C PHE A 99 9.54 -12.10 3.54
N SER A 100 10.21 -13.25 3.61
CA SER A 100 11.64 -13.36 3.82
C SER A 100 12.34 -13.98 2.62
N TYR A 101 13.55 -13.51 2.31
CA TYR A 101 14.48 -14.15 1.36
C TYR A 101 15.66 -14.79 2.11
N PRO A 102 16.42 -15.71 1.48
CA PRO A 102 17.46 -16.47 2.15
C PRO A 102 18.61 -15.59 2.70
N ASN A 103 19.21 -16.02 3.81
CA ASN A 103 20.20 -15.22 4.55
C ASN A 103 21.56 -15.10 3.84
N GLU A 104 21.85 -16.00 2.89
CA GLU A 104 23.10 -15.98 2.11
C GLU A 104 23.17 -14.82 1.10
N TYR A 105 22.08 -14.08 0.91
CA TYR A 105 22.06 -12.89 0.03
C TYR A 105 22.21 -11.63 0.86
N GLU A 106 23.02 -10.70 0.39
CA GLU A 106 23.34 -9.49 1.14
C GLU A 106 22.18 -8.49 1.12
N HIS A 107 21.51 -8.37 -0.02
CA HIS A 107 20.38 -7.47 -0.27
C HIS A 107 19.41 -8.11 -1.27
N LEU A 108 18.22 -7.53 -1.43
CA LEU A 108 17.18 -8.03 -2.34
C LEU A 108 17.58 -7.78 -3.79
N GLY A 109 18.16 -6.62 -4.09
CA GLY A 109 18.59 -6.25 -5.45
C GLY A 109 17.46 -5.68 -6.29
N LEU A 110 16.59 -4.89 -5.67
CA LEU A 110 15.46 -4.24 -6.33
C LEU A 110 15.59 -2.72 -6.31
N GLY A 111 16.01 -2.15 -7.43
CA GLY A 111 16.08 -0.70 -7.62
C GLY A 111 14.76 0.01 -7.31
N ILE A 112 14.83 1.28 -6.92
CA ILE A 112 13.64 2.11 -6.66
C ILE A 112 12.85 2.29 -7.96
N CYS A 113 11.52 2.24 -7.88
CA CYS A 113 10.56 2.18 -9.00
C CYS A 113 10.51 0.86 -9.80
N LYS A 114 11.40 -0.12 -9.49
CA LYS A 114 11.29 -1.48 -10.02
C LYS A 114 10.30 -2.30 -9.21
N HIS A 115 9.82 -3.39 -9.79
CA HIS A 115 8.89 -4.33 -9.18
C HIS A 115 9.34 -5.77 -9.39
N ILE A 116 8.68 -6.69 -8.70
CA ILE A 116 8.79 -8.13 -8.94
C ILE A 116 7.48 -8.68 -9.49
N LYS A 117 7.50 -9.90 -10.00
CA LYS A 117 6.30 -10.67 -10.31
C LYS A 117 6.17 -11.82 -9.31
N PHE A 118 4.98 -11.97 -8.72
CA PHE A 118 4.60 -13.23 -8.08
C PHE A 118 4.02 -14.16 -9.13
N ASN A 119 4.36 -15.44 -9.03
CA ASN A 119 3.85 -16.50 -9.91
C ASN A 119 3.03 -17.48 -9.11
N ALA A 120 1.94 -17.93 -9.70
CA ALA A 120 1.06 -18.92 -9.10
C ALA A 120 0.45 -19.80 -10.17
N LEU A 121 -0.08 -20.96 -9.76
CA LEU A 121 -0.85 -21.81 -10.66
C LEU A 121 -2.05 -21.04 -11.20
N ASN A 122 -2.36 -21.26 -12.47
CA ASN A 122 -3.55 -20.68 -13.07
C ASN A 122 -4.76 -21.51 -12.64
N LEU A 123 -5.64 -20.90 -11.85
CA LEU A 123 -6.87 -21.55 -11.39
C LEU A 123 -7.99 -21.27 -12.40
N GLU A 124 -8.82 -22.29 -12.66
CA GLU A 124 -10.06 -22.12 -13.41
C GLU A 124 -11.10 -21.35 -12.58
N GLY A 125 -11.92 -20.53 -13.24
CA GLY A 125 -13.05 -19.87 -12.61
C GLY A 125 -14.19 -20.85 -12.31
N LYS A 126 -15.18 -20.38 -11.56
CA LYS A 126 -16.40 -21.13 -11.21
C LYS A 126 -17.18 -21.59 -12.45
N ILE A 127 -17.08 -20.84 -13.55
CA ILE A 127 -17.66 -21.20 -14.84
C ILE A 127 -16.52 -21.55 -15.79
N LYS A 128 -16.54 -22.77 -16.33
CA LYS A 128 -15.48 -23.28 -17.22
C LYS A 128 -15.22 -22.32 -18.39
N GLY A 129 -13.95 -21.96 -18.57
CA GLY A 129 -13.51 -21.05 -19.64
C GLY A 129 -13.77 -19.56 -19.37
N LYS A 130 -14.33 -19.19 -18.22
CA LYS A 130 -14.62 -17.82 -17.82
C LYS A 130 -13.94 -17.43 -16.51
N TRP A 131 -13.73 -16.12 -16.33
CA TRP A 131 -13.30 -15.49 -15.10
C TRP A 131 -14.13 -14.23 -14.86
N ASN A 132 -14.81 -14.14 -13.71
CA ASN A 132 -15.77 -13.09 -13.38
C ASN A 132 -16.77 -12.85 -14.51
N ASN A 133 -17.44 -13.92 -14.96
CA ASN A 133 -18.44 -13.94 -16.04
C ASN A 133 -17.94 -13.56 -17.46
N ASN A 134 -16.68 -13.14 -17.59
CA ASN A 134 -16.04 -12.78 -18.84
C ASN A 134 -15.18 -13.93 -19.37
N ASP A 135 -14.87 -13.94 -20.67
CA ASP A 135 -13.95 -14.93 -21.24
C ASP A 135 -12.57 -14.82 -20.56
N ASP A 136 -12.09 -15.95 -20.04
CA ASP A 136 -10.78 -15.99 -19.38
C ASP A 136 -9.67 -15.99 -20.43
N LYS A 137 -9.07 -14.82 -20.63
CA LYS A 137 -7.95 -14.60 -21.56
C LYS A 137 -6.70 -15.41 -21.19
N GLU A 138 -6.61 -15.88 -19.96
CA GLU A 138 -5.48 -16.65 -19.45
C GLU A 138 -5.81 -18.15 -19.36
N LYS A 139 -6.98 -18.64 -19.79
CA LYS A 139 -7.44 -20.03 -19.59
C LYS A 139 -6.48 -21.13 -20.07
N ASN A 140 -5.66 -20.82 -21.08
CA ASN A 140 -4.71 -21.77 -21.65
C ASN A 140 -3.32 -21.72 -20.98
N LEU A 141 -3.10 -20.81 -20.02
CA LEU A 141 -1.84 -20.71 -19.29
C LEU A 141 -1.81 -21.71 -18.13
N LYS A 142 -0.65 -22.33 -17.87
CA LYS A 142 -0.47 -23.17 -16.67
C LYS A 142 -0.24 -22.35 -15.39
N GLN A 143 0.35 -21.17 -15.55
CA GLN A 143 0.68 -20.26 -14.46
C GLN A 143 0.29 -18.83 -14.84
N ILE A 144 0.01 -18.03 -13.82
CA ILE A 144 -0.20 -16.60 -13.95
C ILE A 144 0.87 -15.84 -13.19
N SER A 145 1.18 -14.65 -13.69
CA SER A 145 2.11 -13.73 -13.04
C SER A 145 1.45 -12.37 -12.85
N ARG A 146 1.73 -11.71 -11.72
CA ARG A 146 1.27 -10.33 -11.45
C ARG A 146 2.38 -9.52 -10.81
N SER A 147 2.50 -8.27 -11.23
CA SER A 147 3.51 -7.33 -10.74
C SER A 147 3.10 -6.74 -9.39
N TYR A 148 4.06 -6.65 -8.46
CA TYR A 148 3.91 -5.99 -7.18
C TYR A 148 5.20 -5.27 -6.81
N THR A 149 5.06 -4.04 -6.30
CA THR A 149 6.17 -3.23 -5.82
C THR A 149 6.21 -3.30 -4.29
N PRO A 150 7.33 -3.70 -3.67
CA PRO A 150 7.43 -3.65 -2.22
C PRO A 150 7.49 -2.20 -1.76
N ILE A 151 6.91 -1.95 -0.58
CA ILE A 151 6.96 -0.62 0.06
C ILE A 151 8.16 -0.47 0.98
N TYR A 152 8.77 -1.58 1.40
CA TYR A 152 9.87 -1.58 2.36
C TYR A 152 10.69 -2.87 2.22
N ILE A 153 12.01 -2.75 2.35
CA ILE A 153 12.97 -3.86 2.25
C ILE A 153 14.01 -3.70 3.36
N ASP A 154 14.09 -4.67 4.27
CA ASP A 154 15.04 -4.71 5.39
C ASP A 154 16.14 -5.73 5.10
N LYS A 155 17.35 -5.25 4.79
CA LYS A 155 18.54 -6.08 4.50
C LYS A 155 18.97 -6.94 5.67
N LYS A 156 18.78 -6.47 6.90
CA LYS A 156 19.26 -7.17 8.10
C LYS A 156 18.33 -8.32 8.44
N LYS A 157 17.03 -8.10 8.39
CA LYS A 157 16.02 -9.15 8.63
C LYS A 157 15.70 -9.99 7.39
N LYS A 158 16.21 -9.60 6.21
CA LYS A 158 15.85 -10.17 4.91
C LYS A 158 14.34 -10.11 4.65
N HIS A 159 13.68 -9.06 5.14
CA HIS A 159 12.23 -8.92 5.04
C HIS A 159 11.84 -7.98 3.90
N VAL A 160 10.79 -8.35 3.17
CA VAL A 160 10.22 -7.57 2.07
C VAL A 160 8.73 -7.39 2.31
N HIS A 161 8.27 -6.15 2.36
CA HIS A 161 6.89 -5.82 2.72
C HIS A 161 6.12 -5.38 1.48
N PHE A 162 4.98 -6.03 1.23
CA PHE A 162 4.08 -5.71 0.13
C PHE A 162 2.71 -5.32 0.67
N ILE A 163 2.19 -4.17 0.26
CA ILE A 163 0.79 -3.83 0.45
C ILE A 163 -0.01 -4.43 -0.71
N ILE A 164 -0.92 -5.33 -0.40
CA ILE A 164 -1.72 -6.05 -1.39
C ILE A 164 -3.20 -5.93 -1.03
N ARG A 165 -4.00 -5.48 -2.01
CA ARG A 165 -5.45 -5.58 -1.95
C ARG A 165 -5.89 -6.98 -2.37
N VAL A 166 -6.67 -7.61 -1.51
CA VAL A 166 -7.37 -8.87 -1.74
C VAL A 166 -8.73 -8.56 -2.36
N TYR A 167 -8.88 -8.92 -3.63
CA TYR A 167 -10.16 -8.87 -4.34
C TYR A 167 -10.94 -10.14 -4.01
N TYR A 168 -11.74 -10.08 -2.95
CA TYR A 168 -12.65 -11.16 -2.58
C TYR A 168 -13.78 -11.29 -3.60
N PRO A 169 -14.34 -12.49 -3.78
CA PRO A 169 -15.54 -12.67 -4.56
C PRO A 169 -16.72 -11.87 -4.01
N ASP A 170 -17.53 -11.33 -4.92
CA ASP A 170 -18.84 -10.72 -4.65
C ASP A 170 -19.82 -11.05 -5.78
N ASP A 171 -21.00 -10.43 -5.78
CA ASP A 171 -22.06 -10.69 -6.77
C ASP A 171 -21.64 -10.29 -8.21
N GLU A 172 -20.75 -9.30 -8.35
CA GLU A 172 -20.25 -8.82 -9.63
C GLU A 172 -19.02 -9.65 -10.09
N TYR A 173 -18.11 -9.92 -9.16
CA TYR A 173 -16.84 -10.63 -9.37
C TYR A 173 -16.85 -11.99 -8.65
N ILE A 174 -17.62 -12.94 -9.18
CA ILE A 174 -17.86 -14.24 -8.54
C ILE A 174 -16.59 -15.07 -8.27
N ASP A 175 -15.48 -14.84 -8.98
CA ASP A 175 -14.21 -15.54 -8.82
C ASP A 175 -13.19 -14.74 -7.98
N GLY A 176 -13.44 -13.45 -7.78
CA GLY A 176 -12.51 -12.52 -7.15
C GLY A 176 -11.25 -12.27 -7.99
N GLY A 177 -10.13 -11.97 -7.31
CA GLY A 177 -8.83 -11.70 -7.94
C GLY A 177 -7.95 -12.93 -8.06
N LYS A 178 -7.57 -13.29 -9.30
CA LYS A 178 -6.83 -14.52 -9.63
C LYS A 178 -5.53 -14.74 -8.83
N MET A 179 -4.73 -13.68 -8.67
CA MET A 179 -3.50 -13.73 -7.85
C MET A 179 -3.76 -13.39 -6.39
N SER A 180 -4.52 -12.33 -6.12
CA SER A 180 -4.69 -11.84 -4.74
C SER A 180 -5.37 -12.86 -3.84
N MET A 181 -6.29 -13.67 -4.39
CA MET A 181 -6.93 -14.76 -3.65
C MET A 181 -5.97 -15.91 -3.35
N GLN A 182 -4.98 -16.17 -4.22
CA GLN A 182 -3.95 -17.17 -3.97
C GLN A 182 -2.98 -16.69 -2.89
N LEU A 183 -2.51 -15.44 -2.97
CA LEU A 183 -1.72 -14.80 -1.91
C LEU A 183 -2.44 -14.84 -0.56
N ASN A 184 -3.74 -14.59 -0.57
CA ASN A 184 -4.56 -14.57 0.64
C ASN A 184 -4.72 -15.95 1.33
N LYS A 185 -4.45 -17.06 0.62
CA LYS A 185 -4.50 -18.42 1.17
C LYS A 185 -3.20 -18.85 1.84
N LEU A 186 -2.12 -18.09 1.67
CA LEU A 186 -0.82 -18.43 2.24
C LEU A 186 -0.84 -18.34 3.77
N ASN A 187 -0.23 -19.34 4.40
CA ASN A 187 0.06 -19.40 5.82
C ASN A 187 1.53 -19.05 6.08
N ASN A 188 1.85 -18.73 7.33
CA ASN A 188 3.23 -18.49 7.72
C ASN A 188 4.10 -19.71 7.35
N ASN A 189 5.27 -19.43 6.80
CA ASN A 189 6.23 -20.38 6.24
C ASN A 189 5.92 -20.94 4.85
N ASP A 190 4.74 -20.65 4.27
CA ASP A 190 4.46 -21.03 2.89
C ASP A 190 5.42 -20.31 1.94
N LYS A 191 5.73 -20.99 0.83
CA LYS A 191 6.59 -20.47 -0.22
C LYS A 191 5.77 -19.98 -1.39
N ILE A 192 6.25 -18.94 -2.05
CA ILE A 192 5.69 -18.46 -3.31
C ILE A 192 6.79 -18.11 -4.30
N ASP A 193 6.59 -18.52 -5.54
CA ASP A 193 7.52 -18.27 -6.62
C ASP A 193 7.46 -16.81 -7.07
N ILE A 194 8.63 -16.24 -7.30
CA ILE A 194 8.80 -14.87 -7.74
C ILE A 194 9.84 -14.78 -8.86
N ASN A 195 9.76 -13.70 -9.62
CA ASN A 195 10.77 -13.28 -10.58
C ASN A 195 11.02 -11.78 -10.47
N GLY A 196 12.24 -11.35 -10.77
CA GLY A 196 12.62 -9.94 -10.85
C GLY A 196 14.13 -9.77 -10.90
N PRO A 197 14.62 -8.53 -11.01
CA PRO A 197 13.85 -7.28 -11.00
C PRO A 197 13.20 -6.97 -12.37
N PHE A 198 12.02 -6.34 -12.36
CA PHE A 198 11.31 -5.86 -13.54
C PHE A 198 10.97 -4.37 -13.43
N GLY A 199 10.59 -3.76 -14.55
CA GLY A 199 10.18 -2.37 -14.61
C GLY A 199 11.06 -1.56 -15.55
N LEU A 200 10.43 -0.63 -16.24
CA LEU A 200 11.09 0.22 -17.25
C LEU A 200 11.60 1.52 -16.65
N LEU A 201 11.18 1.83 -15.42
CA LEU A 201 11.63 2.97 -14.64
C LEU A 201 12.53 2.51 -13.49
N GLU A 202 13.63 3.22 -13.28
CA GLU A 202 14.51 3.03 -12.12
C GLU A 202 15.06 4.38 -11.68
N TYR A 203 14.96 4.70 -10.40
CA TYR A 203 15.65 5.87 -9.86
C TYR A 203 17.12 5.52 -9.59
N LYS A 204 18.06 6.28 -10.18
CA LYS A 204 19.51 6.01 -10.14
C LYS A 204 20.28 6.89 -9.16
N GLY A 205 19.61 7.81 -8.47
CA GLY A 205 20.24 8.79 -7.61
C GLY A 205 20.34 10.15 -8.29
N ASN A 206 20.73 11.16 -7.53
CA ASN A 206 20.96 12.54 -7.96
C ASN A 206 19.81 13.12 -8.79
N ASN A 207 18.57 12.86 -8.36
CA ASN A 207 17.35 13.28 -9.05
C ASN A 207 17.24 12.73 -10.49
N GLU A 208 17.81 11.56 -10.78
CA GLU A 208 17.81 10.94 -12.11
C GLU A 208 17.03 9.61 -12.12
N LEU A 209 16.18 9.42 -13.13
CA LEU A 209 15.54 8.15 -13.44
C LEU A 209 15.98 7.64 -14.81
N LEU A 210 16.12 6.32 -14.95
CA LEU A 210 16.17 5.67 -16.26
C LEU A 210 14.78 5.20 -16.66
N HIS A 211 14.27 5.70 -17.78
CA HIS A 211 13.01 5.28 -18.40
C HIS A 211 13.30 4.68 -19.79
N PHE A 212 13.08 3.38 -19.99
CA PHE A 212 13.48 2.67 -21.22
C PHE A 212 14.96 2.92 -21.60
N SER A 213 15.85 2.87 -20.61
CA SER A 213 17.28 3.15 -20.76
C SER A 213 17.62 4.61 -21.13
N LYS A 214 16.63 5.52 -21.19
CA LYS A 214 16.86 6.95 -21.36
C LYS A 214 16.86 7.66 -20.01
N SER A 215 17.82 8.53 -19.80
CA SER A 215 17.89 9.38 -18.61
C SER A 215 16.76 10.42 -18.62
N VAL A 216 16.06 10.52 -17.50
CA VAL A 216 15.00 11.50 -17.20
C VAL A 216 15.35 12.14 -15.87
N LYS A 217 15.68 13.43 -15.91
CA LYS A 217 16.03 14.19 -14.71
C LYS A 217 14.80 14.81 -14.06
N ILE A 218 14.64 14.63 -12.76
CA ILE A 218 13.74 15.42 -11.92
C ILE A 218 14.39 16.80 -11.76
N LYS A 219 13.78 17.82 -12.35
CA LYS A 219 14.37 19.16 -12.37
C LYS A 219 13.98 19.96 -11.12
N LYS A 220 12.71 20.36 -11.02
CA LYS A 220 12.21 21.17 -9.90
C LYS A 220 11.09 20.48 -9.13
N HIS A 221 10.20 19.79 -9.85
CA HIS A 221 8.98 19.25 -9.28
C HIS A 221 8.73 17.83 -9.78
N ILE A 222 8.37 16.94 -8.86
CA ILE A 222 7.81 15.65 -9.19
C ILE A 222 6.38 15.56 -8.65
N VAL A 223 5.44 15.26 -9.53
CA VAL A 223 4.04 15.00 -9.19
C VAL A 223 3.76 13.51 -9.37
N MET A 224 3.43 12.84 -8.29
CA MET A 224 3.05 11.43 -8.28
C MET A 224 1.54 11.31 -8.10
N ILE A 225 0.86 10.71 -9.06
CA ILE A 225 -0.60 10.56 -9.08
C ILE A 225 -0.94 9.08 -8.95
N ALA A 226 -1.53 8.70 -7.82
CA ALA A 226 -1.84 7.32 -7.48
C ALA A 226 -3.33 7.06 -7.29
N GLY A 227 -3.79 5.88 -7.68
CA GLY A 227 -5.12 5.34 -7.35
C GLY A 227 -5.02 4.05 -6.53
N GLY A 228 -5.59 4.02 -5.32
CA GLY A 228 -5.61 2.81 -4.48
C GLY A 228 -4.22 2.23 -4.20
N THR A 229 -3.96 0.97 -4.58
CA THR A 229 -2.63 0.34 -4.41
C THR A 229 -1.58 0.85 -5.39
N GLY A 230 -1.95 1.69 -6.36
CA GLY A 230 -1.02 2.38 -7.27
C GLY A 230 -0.05 3.34 -6.56
N MET A 231 -0.19 3.56 -5.25
CA MET A 231 0.79 4.29 -4.44
C MET A 231 2.10 3.50 -4.23
N THR A 232 2.05 2.16 -4.30
CA THR A 232 3.18 1.30 -3.93
C THR A 232 4.47 1.54 -4.73
N PRO A 233 4.44 1.84 -6.06
CA PRO A 233 5.65 2.19 -6.79
C PRO A 233 6.27 3.52 -6.36
N PHE A 234 5.47 4.44 -5.82
CA PHE A 234 5.91 5.78 -5.43
C PHE A 234 6.43 5.84 -4.01
N PHE A 235 5.94 4.98 -3.11
CA PHE A 235 6.27 5.06 -1.69
C PHE A 235 7.78 5.01 -1.41
N ARG A 236 8.49 4.05 -2.02
CA ARG A 236 9.97 3.96 -1.89
C ARG A 236 10.69 5.16 -2.50
N LEU A 237 10.18 5.72 -3.60
CA LEU A 237 10.76 6.92 -4.22
C LEU A 237 10.56 8.16 -3.34
N ILE A 238 9.35 8.35 -2.80
CA ILE A 238 9.07 9.44 -1.83
C ILE A 238 9.98 9.31 -0.62
N ASN A 239 10.09 8.12 -0.03
CA ASN A 239 10.97 7.88 1.10
C ASN A 239 12.44 8.17 0.75
N HIS A 240 12.91 7.75 -0.43
CA HIS A 240 14.25 8.08 -0.88
C HIS A 240 14.46 9.60 -0.95
N LEU A 241 13.60 10.31 -1.69
CA LEU A 241 13.75 11.74 -1.95
C LEU A 241 13.63 12.60 -0.67
N LEU A 242 12.88 12.15 0.34
CA LEU A 242 12.69 12.89 1.59
C LEU A 242 13.68 12.51 2.69
N LEU A 243 14.08 11.24 2.77
CA LEU A 243 14.77 10.71 3.94
C LEU A 243 16.25 10.42 3.69
N THR A 244 16.71 10.46 2.44
CA THR A 244 18.11 10.27 2.10
C THR A 244 18.77 11.61 1.74
N LYS A 245 20.03 11.78 2.15
CA LYS A 245 20.86 12.92 1.74
C LYS A 245 21.94 12.40 0.82
N GLU A 246 21.84 12.68 -0.46
CA GLU A 246 22.89 12.34 -1.41
C GLU A 246 24.01 13.37 -1.35
N LYS A 247 25.26 12.91 -1.22
CA LYS A 247 26.44 13.78 -1.08
C LYS A 247 26.62 14.78 -2.24
N ASP A 248 26.16 14.37 -3.42
CA ASP A 248 26.30 15.13 -4.67
C ASP A 248 24.93 15.65 -5.17
N SER A 249 23.93 15.70 -4.29
CA SER A 249 22.62 16.27 -4.62
C SER A 249 22.78 17.75 -5.00
N PRO A 250 22.01 18.25 -5.97
CA PRO A 250 21.87 19.69 -6.17
C PRO A 250 21.57 20.39 -4.84
N SER A 251 22.06 21.64 -4.68
CA SER A 251 21.81 22.45 -3.49
C SER A 251 20.32 22.69 -3.23
N GLU A 252 19.50 22.67 -4.29
CA GLU A 252 18.05 22.83 -4.21
C GLU A 252 17.36 21.46 -4.08
N SER A 253 16.52 21.33 -3.05
CA SER A 253 15.64 20.17 -2.88
C SER A 253 14.52 20.19 -3.92
N VAL A 254 14.21 19.03 -4.50
CA VAL A 254 13.06 18.87 -5.39
C VAL A 254 11.77 18.97 -4.60
N TYR A 255 10.77 19.66 -5.16
CA TYR A 255 9.41 19.67 -4.65
C TYR A 255 8.68 18.39 -5.03
N ILE A 256 7.92 17.84 -4.08
CA ILE A 256 7.19 16.58 -4.23
C ILE A 256 5.71 16.84 -3.97
N THR A 257 4.87 16.55 -4.95
CA THR A 257 3.41 16.54 -4.78
C THR A 257 2.88 15.12 -4.99
N PHE A 258 2.16 14.60 -4.00
CA PHE A 258 1.56 13.28 -4.07
C PHE A 258 0.03 13.39 -4.08
N ILE A 259 -0.57 13.24 -5.27
CA ILE A 259 -2.02 13.22 -5.47
C ILE A 259 -2.51 11.78 -5.34
N TYR A 260 -3.31 11.51 -4.33
CA TYR A 260 -3.73 10.17 -3.97
C TYR A 260 -5.25 10.00 -3.97
N ALA A 261 -5.76 9.33 -5.00
CA ALA A 261 -7.17 9.05 -5.20
C ALA A 261 -7.59 7.69 -4.62
N ASN A 262 -8.69 7.70 -3.86
CA ASN A 262 -9.26 6.51 -3.22
C ASN A 262 -10.79 6.55 -3.28
N ARG A 263 -11.46 5.43 -3.00
CA ARG A 263 -12.94 5.37 -3.01
C ARG A 263 -13.56 6.23 -1.91
N ASN A 264 -12.94 6.23 -0.73
CA ASN A 264 -13.36 6.97 0.45
C ASN A 264 -12.17 7.10 1.43
N GLU A 265 -12.40 7.82 2.52
CA GLU A 265 -11.40 8.11 3.56
C GLU A 265 -10.79 6.86 4.24
N ASN A 266 -11.55 5.77 4.35
CA ASN A 266 -11.10 4.53 4.99
C ASN A 266 -10.17 3.70 4.09
N GLU A 267 -10.11 4.03 2.80
CA GLU A 267 -9.28 3.35 1.81
C GLU A 267 -7.93 4.06 1.57
N ILE A 268 -7.67 5.18 2.25
CA ILE A 268 -6.39 5.91 2.13
C ILE A 268 -5.30 5.16 2.89
N LEU A 269 -4.46 4.44 2.15
CA LEU A 269 -3.38 3.64 2.72
C LEU A 269 -2.24 4.53 3.20
N LEU A 270 -1.66 4.19 4.35
CA LEU A 270 -0.52 4.91 4.95
C LEU A 270 -0.78 6.41 5.20
N LYS A 271 -2.05 6.82 5.36
CA LYS A 271 -2.44 8.23 5.55
C LYS A 271 -1.62 8.95 6.63
N SER A 272 -1.45 8.34 7.80
CA SER A 272 -0.70 8.95 8.90
C SER A 272 0.76 9.25 8.55
N ILE A 273 1.40 8.45 7.69
CA ILE A 273 2.77 8.67 7.25
C ILE A 273 2.85 9.86 6.29
N PHE A 274 1.91 9.96 5.34
CA PHE A 274 1.89 11.10 4.40
C PHE A 274 1.49 12.41 5.09
N ASP A 275 0.60 12.36 6.07
CA ASP A 275 0.26 13.52 6.91
C ASP A 275 1.49 13.97 7.72
N ASP A 276 2.24 13.02 8.31
CA ASP A 276 3.51 13.31 8.99
C ASP A 276 4.55 13.92 8.03
N TYR A 277 4.67 13.41 6.81
CA TYR A 277 5.59 13.97 5.82
C TYR A 277 5.22 15.40 5.43
N GLU A 278 3.93 15.70 5.24
CA GLU A 278 3.48 17.06 4.96
C GLU A 278 3.81 18.00 6.13
N ASN A 279 3.74 17.54 7.38
CA ASN A 279 4.10 18.36 8.53
C ASN A 279 5.62 18.56 8.69
N ARG A 280 6.43 17.55 8.39
CA ARG A 280 7.89 17.58 8.61
C ARG A 280 8.69 18.21 7.48
N PHE A 281 8.23 18.11 6.23
CA PHE A 281 9.02 18.50 5.06
C PHE A 281 8.35 19.63 4.29
N GLU A 282 9.02 20.77 4.20
CA GLU A 282 8.54 21.92 3.42
C GLU A 282 8.41 21.59 1.92
N ASN A 283 9.23 20.68 1.40
CA ASN A 283 9.22 20.23 0.01
C ASN A 283 8.29 19.03 -0.28
N PHE A 284 7.46 18.60 0.68
CA PHE A 284 6.42 17.60 0.44
C PHE A 284 5.00 18.16 0.62
N LYS A 285 4.13 17.87 -0.36
CA LYS A 285 2.69 18.15 -0.35
C LYS A 285 1.89 16.88 -0.67
N ARG A 286 1.07 16.40 0.26
CA ARG A 286 0.04 15.40 -0.04
C ARG A 286 -1.22 16.10 -0.55
N VAL A 287 -2.00 15.40 -1.37
CA VAL A 287 -3.29 15.83 -1.89
C VAL A 287 -4.20 14.61 -1.92
N TYR A 288 -5.30 14.62 -1.18
CA TYR A 288 -6.25 13.52 -1.15
C TYR A 288 -7.47 13.82 -2.02
N SER A 289 -7.81 12.84 -2.85
CA SER A 289 -9.05 12.83 -3.64
C SER A 289 -9.84 11.59 -3.23
N VAL A 290 -11.13 11.75 -2.94
CA VAL A 290 -12.01 10.62 -2.62
C VAL A 290 -13.23 10.58 -3.53
N ASP A 291 -13.61 9.42 -4.08
CA ASP A 291 -14.82 9.32 -4.91
C ASP A 291 -16.07 9.74 -4.11
N LYS A 292 -16.14 9.30 -2.85
CA LYS A 292 -17.19 9.66 -1.89
C LYS A 292 -16.61 9.85 -0.50
N CYS A 293 -17.02 10.92 0.17
CA CYS A 293 -16.77 11.12 1.59
C CYS A 293 -17.91 10.46 2.40
N LEU A 294 -17.59 9.50 3.26
CA LEU A 294 -18.60 8.78 4.06
C LEU A 294 -19.02 9.59 5.29
N ASN A 295 -18.08 10.35 5.87
CA ASN A 295 -18.31 11.25 6.99
C ASN A 295 -18.26 12.71 6.53
N THR A 296 -19.42 13.35 6.37
CA THR A 296 -19.54 14.74 5.90
C THR A 296 -18.74 15.75 6.72
N ASN A 297 -18.50 15.48 8.02
CA ASN A 297 -17.67 16.34 8.87
C ASN A 297 -16.19 16.36 8.47
N GLN A 298 -15.75 15.40 7.64
CA GLN A 298 -14.38 15.29 7.14
C GLN A 298 -14.21 15.83 5.72
N MET A 299 -15.26 16.39 5.09
CA MET A 299 -15.16 16.87 3.71
C MET A 299 -14.03 17.88 3.51
N GLY A 300 -13.78 18.75 4.49
CA GLY A 300 -12.69 19.73 4.45
C GLY A 300 -11.27 19.14 4.51
N ASN A 301 -11.12 17.83 4.74
CA ASN A 301 -9.82 17.16 4.76
C ASN A 301 -9.33 16.72 3.37
N PHE A 302 -10.21 16.78 2.37
CA PHE A 302 -9.94 16.33 1.00
C PHE A 302 -9.92 17.52 0.05
N GLU A 303 -8.90 17.59 -0.78
CA GLU A 303 -8.77 18.60 -1.83
C GLU A 303 -9.75 18.36 -2.99
N ASN A 304 -10.26 17.13 -3.14
CA ASN A 304 -11.26 16.80 -4.14
C ASN A 304 -12.21 15.70 -3.66
N ILE A 305 -13.50 15.84 -4.00
CA ILE A 305 -14.52 14.81 -3.87
C ILE A 305 -15.06 14.49 -5.26
N GLY A 306 -15.00 13.22 -5.64
CA GLY A 306 -15.26 12.72 -6.99
C GLY A 306 -13.98 12.28 -7.71
N PHE A 307 -14.09 12.04 -9.01
CA PHE A 307 -12.94 11.68 -9.84
C PHE A 307 -11.95 12.84 -9.96
N ILE A 308 -10.67 12.49 -10.20
CA ILE A 308 -9.64 13.49 -10.52
C ILE A 308 -10.07 14.29 -11.75
N ASN A 309 -10.08 15.61 -11.62
CA ASN A 309 -10.51 16.54 -12.66
C ASN A 309 -9.40 17.54 -13.03
N GLU A 310 -9.67 18.35 -14.05
CA GLU A 310 -8.74 19.36 -14.57
C GLU A 310 -8.37 20.41 -13.52
N GLU A 311 -9.33 20.89 -12.74
CA GLU A 311 -9.11 21.93 -11.71
C GLU A 311 -8.09 21.47 -10.67
N LEU A 312 -8.29 20.25 -10.13
CA LEU A 312 -7.37 19.65 -9.17
C LEU A 312 -5.97 19.51 -9.77
N LEU A 313 -5.87 18.97 -10.98
CA LEU A 313 -4.59 18.76 -11.64
C LEU A 313 -3.88 20.09 -11.89
N ARG A 314 -4.56 21.08 -12.48
CA ARG A 314 -4.03 22.42 -12.76
C ARG A 314 -3.45 23.07 -11.50
N LYS A 315 -4.18 22.98 -10.37
CA LYS A 315 -3.73 23.53 -9.08
C LYS A 315 -2.41 22.95 -8.59
N TYR A 316 -2.13 21.68 -8.88
CA TYR A 316 -1.02 20.93 -8.29
C TYR A 316 0.10 20.53 -9.26
N VAL A 317 -0.08 20.68 -10.58
CA VAL A 317 0.98 20.36 -11.57
C VAL A 317 1.71 21.59 -12.11
N SER A 318 1.08 22.76 -12.10
CA SER A 318 1.65 24.02 -12.61
C SER A 318 2.41 24.81 -11.55
N LYS A 319 2.25 24.45 -10.27
CA LYS A 319 2.94 25.10 -9.15
C LYS A 319 3.17 24.12 -8.01
N TYR A 320 4.17 24.41 -7.19
CA TYR A 320 4.26 23.82 -5.87
C TYR A 320 3.37 24.58 -4.90
N GLU A 321 2.14 24.07 -4.75
CA GLU A 321 1.04 24.79 -4.10
C GLU A 321 1.32 25.18 -2.64
N LYS A 322 2.02 24.33 -1.89
CA LYS A 322 2.32 24.55 -0.47
C LYS A 322 3.08 25.84 -0.19
N LEU A 323 3.97 26.24 -1.10
CA LEU A 323 4.77 27.47 -0.99
C LEU A 323 4.37 28.51 -2.04
N ASN A 324 3.30 28.24 -2.81
CA ASN A 324 2.84 29.07 -3.92
C ASN A 324 3.94 29.44 -4.93
N ILE A 325 4.77 28.46 -5.32
CA ILE A 325 5.88 28.65 -6.27
C ILE A 325 5.44 28.14 -7.64
N GLU A 326 5.39 29.03 -8.63
CA GLU A 326 5.10 28.67 -10.03
C GLU A 326 6.22 27.82 -10.65
N ILE A 327 5.84 26.76 -11.38
CA ILE A 327 6.78 25.81 -11.99
C ILE A 327 6.41 25.59 -13.45
N LYS A 328 7.40 25.79 -14.33
CA LYS A 328 7.20 25.57 -15.76
C LYS A 328 6.90 24.10 -16.02
N SER A 329 5.96 23.80 -16.91
CA SER A 329 5.55 22.42 -17.24
C SER A 329 6.74 21.50 -17.62
N LYS A 330 7.74 22.04 -18.31
CA LYS A 330 8.98 21.31 -18.68
C LYS A 330 9.91 20.93 -17.52
N ASP A 331 9.68 21.51 -16.34
CA ASP A 331 10.45 21.29 -15.11
C ASP A 331 9.70 20.44 -14.08
N THR A 332 8.47 20.04 -14.43
CA THR A 332 7.64 19.08 -13.70
C THR A 332 7.72 17.71 -14.36
N LEU A 333 8.09 16.69 -13.58
CA LEU A 333 7.96 15.28 -13.95
C LEU A 333 6.68 14.72 -13.34
N ILE A 334 5.84 14.07 -14.14
CA ILE A 334 4.62 13.42 -13.66
C ILE A 334 4.77 11.91 -13.74
N LEU A 335 4.53 11.23 -12.62
CA LEU A 335 4.42 9.78 -12.55
C LEU A 335 2.97 9.38 -12.23
N LEU A 336 2.40 8.44 -12.97
CA LEU A 336 0.99 8.04 -12.86
C LEU A 336 0.85 6.52 -12.69
N CYS A 337 0.13 6.07 -11.66
CA CYS A 337 -0.13 4.65 -11.42
C CYS A 337 -1.52 4.43 -10.81
N GLY A 338 -2.33 3.54 -11.37
CA GLY A 338 -3.66 3.24 -10.85
C GLY A 338 -4.53 2.46 -11.84
N PRO A 339 -5.85 2.35 -11.58
CA PRO A 339 -6.77 1.65 -12.47
C PRO A 339 -6.75 2.23 -13.91
N PRO A 340 -6.84 1.39 -14.96
CA PRO A 340 -6.77 1.84 -16.36
C PRO A 340 -7.75 2.98 -16.74
N PRO A 341 -9.01 3.00 -16.25
CA PRO A 341 -9.90 4.13 -16.51
C PRO A 341 -9.38 5.44 -15.93
N MET A 342 -8.87 5.41 -14.69
CA MET A 342 -8.30 6.58 -14.02
C MET A 342 -7.06 7.07 -14.75
N THR A 343 -6.11 6.18 -15.07
CA THR A 343 -4.85 6.59 -15.69
C THR A 343 -5.06 7.12 -17.11
N SER A 344 -5.99 6.54 -17.87
CA SER A 344 -6.37 7.05 -19.20
C SER A 344 -6.96 8.46 -19.12
N SER A 345 -7.93 8.67 -18.23
CA SER A 345 -8.59 9.98 -18.05
C SER A 345 -7.60 11.07 -17.60
N VAL A 346 -6.81 10.79 -16.56
CA VAL A 346 -5.82 11.74 -16.03
C VAL A 346 -4.76 12.07 -17.10
N LYS A 347 -4.29 11.07 -17.85
CA LYS A 347 -3.30 11.29 -18.90
C LYS A 347 -3.84 12.18 -20.02
N SER A 348 -5.11 12.03 -20.42
CA SER A 348 -5.72 12.91 -21.42
C SER A 348 -5.79 14.34 -20.92
N ILE A 349 -6.30 14.58 -19.69
CA ILE A 349 -6.33 15.93 -19.10
C ILE A 349 -4.94 16.57 -19.07
N LEU A 350 -3.94 15.83 -18.56
CA LEU A 350 -2.57 16.34 -18.45
C LEU A 350 -1.97 16.74 -19.82
N LYS A 351 -2.27 16.00 -20.88
CA LYS A 351 -1.72 16.25 -22.23
C LYS A 351 -2.51 17.30 -23.00
N ASP A 352 -3.83 17.11 -23.05
CA ASP A 352 -4.70 17.78 -24.00
C ASP A 352 -5.14 19.15 -23.45
N GLN A 353 -5.32 19.26 -22.13
CA GLN A 353 -5.81 20.48 -21.47
C GLN A 353 -4.69 21.26 -20.74
N LEU A 354 -3.71 20.55 -20.16
CA LEU A 354 -2.64 21.15 -19.37
C LEU A 354 -1.27 21.17 -20.09
N HIS A 355 -1.17 20.55 -21.26
CA HIS A 355 0.03 20.52 -22.10
C HIS A 355 1.31 20.09 -21.36
N MET A 356 1.18 19.10 -20.46
CA MET A 356 2.31 18.55 -19.72
C MET A 356 3.10 17.57 -20.60
N GLU A 357 4.42 17.76 -20.66
CA GLU A 357 5.30 17.03 -21.57
C GLU A 357 5.89 15.75 -20.95
N ASN A 358 6.26 15.80 -19.67
CA ASN A 358 7.01 14.74 -19.00
C ASN A 358 6.09 13.82 -18.17
N ILE A 359 5.30 12.98 -18.85
CA ILE A 359 4.36 12.06 -18.20
C ILE A 359 4.81 10.61 -18.38
N ILE A 360 5.02 9.91 -17.26
CA ILE A 360 5.36 8.48 -17.23
C ILE A 360 4.23 7.72 -16.52
N VAL A 361 3.71 6.68 -17.17
CA VAL A 361 2.67 5.79 -16.62
C VAL A 361 3.31 4.46 -16.25
N PHE A 362 3.04 3.97 -15.04
CA PHE A 362 3.55 2.71 -14.50
C PHE A 362 2.76 1.48 -14.91
#